data_AF-A0A9D3WFE9-F1
#
_entry.id   AF-A0A9D3WFE9-F1
#
_cell.length_a   1.000
_cell.length_b   1.000
_cell.length_c   1.000
_cell.angle_alpha   90.00
_cell.angle_beta   90.00
_cell.angle_gamma   90.00
#
_symmetry.space_group_name_H-M   'P 1'
#
loop_
_entity.id
_entity.type
_entity.pdbx_description
1 polymer ?
#
loop_
_entity_poly.entity_id
_entity_poly.type
_entity_poly.pdbx_seq_one_letter_code
_entity_poly.pdbx_strand_id
1 'polypeptide(L)'
;MVPSHRKPVKERALSKSNQARPVGKKKRHVKASYASEDEDTAFTPEWNDCRRNIIDALRCYKKLRKDKGLRDEISNQHKMSPEQGGCRGLALDGRVANILKVSGKWVNTIKQIGCLPGIKIGDEYHWRGELCVVGLHYNFQRGIDYISSVKGKTLATSIVDSCRYDRVIISRVPCPHLIYTGEGENRDQMLEGGNLAMKNNIHYKKPVRVIRKYNSDNKANASGFKFVYEGLYRVTRFDKEIESGFSVYKFQLDMLEDHQQYDSKWKQKRIRRH
;
A
#
# COMPACT_ATOMS: atom_id res chain seq x y z
N MET A 1 10.32 -92.69 29.16
CA MET A 1 10.67 -92.16 27.82
C MET A 1 10.16 -90.73 27.72
N VAL A 2 11.06 -89.82 27.37
CA VAL A 2 10.97 -88.34 27.24
C VAL A 2 10.15 -87.97 25.96
N PRO A 3 9.71 -86.72 25.63
CA PRO A 3 9.73 -85.39 26.29
C PRO A 3 8.31 -84.74 26.40
N SER A 4 8.06 -83.59 27.04
CA SER A 4 8.63 -82.28 26.68
C SER A 4 8.45 -81.24 27.78
N HIS A 5 9.57 -80.59 28.11
CA HIS A 5 9.73 -79.60 29.14
C HIS A 5 9.26 -78.21 28.71
N ARG A 6 8.54 -77.52 29.60
CA ARG A 6 8.64 -76.07 29.75
C ARG A 6 8.88 -75.74 31.21
N LYS A 7 10.01 -75.07 31.50
CA LYS A 7 10.29 -74.38 32.77
C LYS A 7 10.52 -72.89 32.50
N PRO A 8 10.31 -72.01 33.51
CA PRO A 8 9.96 -70.62 33.30
C PRO A 8 11.08 -69.60 33.62
N VAL A 9 10.88 -68.40 33.06
CA VAL A 9 11.21 -67.03 33.51
C VAL A 9 12.57 -66.73 34.16
N LYS A 10 13.29 -65.76 33.58
CA LYS A 10 14.05 -64.72 34.30
C LYS A 10 13.87 -63.35 33.62
N GLU A 11 13.48 -62.35 34.40
CA GLU A 11 13.63 -60.92 34.11
C GLU A 11 15.11 -60.52 34.03
N ARG A 12 15.50 -59.63 33.10
CA ARG A 12 15.78 -58.19 33.39
C ARG A 12 16.30 -57.44 32.14
N ALA A 13 16.07 -56.13 32.22
CA ALA A 13 16.75 -55.00 31.56
C ALA A 13 16.16 -54.45 30.24
N LEU A 14 15.67 -53.20 30.35
CA LEU A 14 15.28 -52.30 29.27
C LEU A 14 16.45 -52.02 28.31
N SER A 15 16.17 -52.01 27.00
CA SER A 15 17.00 -51.29 26.03
C SER A 15 16.16 -50.55 24.97
N LYS A 16 16.23 -49.22 25.13
CA LYS A 16 16.16 -48.08 24.20
C LYS A 16 15.62 -48.29 22.77
N SER A 17 14.61 -47.46 22.52
CA SER A 17 14.03 -46.96 21.26
C SER A 17 14.93 -46.92 20.03
N ASN A 18 14.39 -47.46 18.92
CA ASN A 18 14.87 -47.22 17.57
C ASN A 18 14.52 -45.79 17.12
N GLN A 19 15.53 -44.92 17.08
CA GLN A 19 15.46 -43.62 16.41
C GLN A 19 15.50 -43.82 14.89
N ALA A 20 14.49 -43.30 14.20
CA ALA A 20 14.48 -43.16 12.75
C ALA A 20 15.53 -42.14 12.29
N ARG A 21 16.28 -42.48 11.24
CA ARG A 21 17.31 -41.63 10.62
C ARG A 21 16.68 -40.38 10.00
N PRO A 22 17.31 -39.19 10.13
CA PRO A 22 16.77 -37.98 9.51
C PRO A 22 17.00 -38.02 8.00
N VAL A 23 15.92 -37.89 7.23
CA VAL A 23 15.98 -37.60 5.79
C VAL A 23 16.56 -36.19 5.64
N GLY A 24 17.78 -36.12 5.11
CA GLY A 24 18.48 -34.86 4.86
C GLY A 24 17.68 -33.95 3.95
N LYS A 25 17.15 -32.85 4.51
CA LYS A 25 16.64 -31.74 3.71
C LYS A 25 17.82 -31.12 2.97
N LYS A 26 17.95 -31.40 1.66
CA LYS A 26 18.79 -30.58 0.77
C LYS A 26 18.27 -29.15 0.85
N LYS A 27 18.96 -28.29 1.61
CA LYS A 27 18.79 -26.84 1.53
C LYS A 27 19.18 -26.44 0.11
N ARG A 28 18.20 -26.27 -0.77
CA ARG A 28 18.41 -25.50 -1.99
C ARG A 28 18.64 -24.06 -1.53
N HIS A 29 19.91 -23.67 -1.42
CA HIS A 29 20.27 -22.26 -1.41
C HIS A 29 19.83 -21.69 -2.75
N VAL A 30 18.61 -21.16 -2.81
CA VAL A 30 18.24 -20.21 -3.85
C VAL A 30 19.04 -18.97 -3.52
N LYS A 31 20.19 -18.80 -4.19
CA LYS A 31 20.84 -17.50 -4.29
C LYS A 31 19.81 -16.59 -4.95
N ALA A 32 19.11 -15.78 -4.15
CA ALA A 32 18.55 -14.54 -4.65
C ALA A 32 19.77 -13.67 -4.99
N SER A 33 20.22 -13.80 -6.23
CA SER A 33 21.05 -12.77 -6.84
C SER A 33 20.15 -11.54 -6.96
N TYR A 34 20.16 -10.70 -5.93
CA TYR A 34 19.90 -9.28 -6.17
C TYR A 34 20.98 -8.89 -7.16
N ALA A 35 20.55 -8.65 -8.40
CA ALA A 35 21.43 -8.14 -9.43
C ALA A 35 22.16 -6.93 -8.85
N SER A 36 23.46 -6.98 -9.04
CA SER A 36 24.41 -5.92 -8.79
C SER A 36 23.86 -4.58 -9.28
N GLU A 37 24.20 -3.55 -8.52
CA GLU A 37 24.31 -2.17 -8.98
C GLU A 37 24.88 -2.16 -10.42
N ASP A 38 24.30 -1.33 -11.29
CA ASP A 38 24.63 -1.14 -12.73
C ASP A 38 23.66 -1.76 -13.76
N GLU A 39 22.39 -1.33 -13.73
CA GLU A 39 21.67 -0.90 -14.94
C GLU A 39 20.84 0.34 -14.58
N ASP A 40 21.54 1.48 -14.53
CA ASP A 40 20.94 2.78 -14.32
C ASP A 40 20.11 3.14 -15.57
N THR A 41 18.85 2.68 -15.60
CA THR A 41 17.82 3.30 -16.45
C THR A 41 17.56 4.68 -15.88
N ALA A 42 18.50 5.60 -16.13
CA ALA A 42 18.44 6.97 -15.67
C ALA A 42 17.06 7.53 -16.06
N PHE A 43 16.23 7.79 -15.05
CA PHE A 43 14.92 8.39 -15.27
C PHE A 43 15.09 9.66 -16.13
N THR A 44 14.11 9.94 -16.99
CA THR A 44 14.22 11.07 -17.93
C THR A 44 14.40 12.40 -17.17
N PRO A 45 14.99 13.43 -17.80
CA PRO A 45 15.09 14.76 -17.20
C PRO A 45 13.75 15.29 -16.66
N GLU A 46 12.65 15.10 -17.40
CA GLU A 46 11.31 15.50 -16.98
C GLU A 46 10.84 14.74 -15.73
N TRP A 47 11.21 13.47 -15.60
CA TRP A 47 10.93 12.70 -14.39
C TRP A 47 11.71 13.26 -13.20
N ASN A 48 12.99 13.60 -13.40
CA ASN A 48 13.82 14.20 -12.35
C ASN A 48 13.31 15.59 -11.94
N ASP A 49 12.77 16.38 -12.87
CA ASP A 49 12.10 17.64 -12.56
C ASP A 49 10.85 17.44 -11.71
N CYS A 50 10.02 16.46 -12.07
CA CYS A 50 8.87 16.07 -11.27
C CYS A 50 9.31 15.59 -9.87
N ARG A 51 10.42 14.85 -9.79
CA ARG A 51 10.99 14.36 -8.52
C ARG A 51 11.43 15.51 -7.61
N ARG A 52 12.09 16.53 -8.16
CA ARG A 52 12.46 17.75 -7.42
C ARG A 52 11.23 18.47 -6.86
N ASN A 53 10.19 18.65 -7.68
CA ASN A 53 8.94 19.26 -7.24
C ASN A 53 8.27 18.49 -6.10
N ILE A 54 8.29 17.16 -6.14
CA ILE A 54 7.78 16.30 -5.05
C ILE A 54 8.58 16.51 -3.76
N ILE A 55 9.92 16.52 -3.85
CA ILE A 55 10.81 16.73 -2.70
C ILE A 55 10.53 18.09 -2.06
N ASP A 56 10.38 19.14 -2.87
CA ASP A 56 10.10 20.50 -2.39
C ASP A 56 8.71 20.61 -1.76
N ALA A 57 7.69 19.97 -2.35
CA ALA A 57 6.34 19.91 -1.78
C ALA A 57 6.34 19.19 -0.41
N LEU A 58 7.03 18.05 -0.30
CA LEU A 58 7.18 17.32 0.97
C LEU A 58 7.97 18.12 2.01
N ARG A 59 9.02 18.85 1.59
CA ARG A 59 9.77 19.76 2.48
C ARG A 59 8.84 20.84 3.04
N CYS A 60 8.01 21.45 2.20
CA CYS A 60 7.01 22.42 2.62
C CYS A 60 5.99 21.82 3.59
N TYR A 61 5.48 20.62 3.29
CA TYR A 61 4.53 19.91 4.15
C TYR A 61 5.11 19.67 5.54
N LYS A 62 6.33 19.12 5.61
CA LYS A 62 7.02 18.83 6.89
C LYS A 62 7.31 20.10 7.70
N LYS A 63 7.67 21.20 7.05
CA LYS A 63 7.85 22.51 7.69
C LYS A 63 6.54 23.00 8.30
N LEU A 64 5.48 23.07 7.49
CA LEU A 64 4.17 23.54 7.94
C LEU A 64 3.59 22.66 9.03
N ARG A 65 3.81 21.34 8.99
CA ARG A 65 3.34 20.45 10.04
C ARG A 65 3.96 20.73 11.41
N LYS A 66 5.20 21.23 11.46
CA LYS A 66 5.92 21.56 12.71
C LYS A 66 5.68 22.99 13.17
N ASP A 67 5.53 23.92 12.23
CA ASP A 67 5.47 25.36 12.51
C ASP A 67 4.03 25.87 12.44
N LYS A 68 3.42 26.14 13.60
CA LYS A 68 2.06 26.68 13.67
C LYS A 68 1.99 28.13 13.19
N GLY A 69 2.98 28.96 13.53
CA GLY A 69 3.01 30.37 13.13
C GLY A 69 2.98 30.52 11.62
N LEU A 70 3.82 29.74 10.92
CA LEU A 70 3.84 29.72 9.46
C LEU A 70 2.54 29.17 8.86
N ARG A 71 1.90 28.16 9.48
CA ARG A 71 0.59 27.71 9.02
C ARG A 71 -0.46 28.80 9.13
N ASP A 72 -0.49 29.51 10.26
CA ASP A 72 -1.47 30.56 10.51
C ASP A 72 -1.25 31.75 9.58
N GLU A 73 0.01 32.15 9.35
CA GLU A 73 0.40 33.18 8.37
C GLU A 73 -0.12 32.86 6.97
N ILE A 74 0.21 31.67 6.44
CA ILE A 74 -0.22 31.27 5.09
C ILE A 74 -1.75 31.07 5.03
N SER A 75 -2.35 30.52 6.09
CA SER A 75 -3.81 30.39 6.18
C SER A 75 -4.50 31.75 6.05
N ASN A 76 -4.00 32.77 6.77
CA ASN A 76 -4.52 34.13 6.73
C ASN A 76 -4.31 34.77 5.35
N GLN A 77 -3.12 34.60 4.75
CA GLN A 77 -2.81 35.08 3.41
C GLN A 77 -3.82 34.56 2.36
N HIS A 78 -4.22 33.30 2.49
CA HIS A 78 -5.20 32.65 1.59
C HIS A 78 -6.65 32.72 2.09
N LYS A 79 -6.95 33.54 3.11
CA LYS A 79 -8.31 33.72 3.68
C LYS A 79 -8.97 32.40 4.15
N MET A 80 -8.16 31.45 4.62
CA MET A 80 -8.65 30.20 5.19
C MET A 80 -9.16 30.42 6.62
N SER A 81 -10.09 29.59 7.08
CA SER A 81 -10.54 29.63 8.47
C SER A 81 -9.38 29.35 9.44
N PRO A 82 -9.34 30.00 10.60
CA PRO A 82 -8.29 29.78 11.59
C PRO A 82 -8.29 28.33 12.10
N GLU A 83 -7.16 27.89 12.65
CA GLU A 83 -7.05 26.57 13.27
C GLU A 83 -7.95 26.53 14.51
N GLN A 84 -9.06 25.78 14.44
CA GLN A 84 -9.98 25.63 15.57
C GLN A 84 -9.45 24.59 16.57
N GLY A 85 -9.19 25.00 17.81
CA GLY A 85 -8.76 24.12 18.89
C GLY A 85 -7.39 23.43 18.66
N GLY A 86 -7.12 22.38 19.44
CA GLY A 86 -5.90 21.57 19.30
C GLY A 86 -5.96 20.64 18.09
N CYS A 87 -5.61 21.13 16.90
CA CYS A 87 -5.62 20.35 15.67
C CYS A 87 -4.52 19.26 15.73
N ARG A 88 -4.91 17.97 15.79
CA ARG A 88 -3.99 16.84 15.88
C ARG A 88 -4.37 15.73 14.89
N GLY A 89 -3.42 14.82 14.66
CA GLY A 89 -3.61 13.67 13.77
C GLY A 89 -4.11 14.06 12.38
N LEU A 90 -5.17 13.39 11.93
CA LEU A 90 -5.72 13.56 10.58
C LEU A 90 -6.27 14.96 10.32
N ALA A 91 -6.80 15.65 11.34
CA ALA A 91 -7.30 17.02 11.19
C ALA A 91 -6.16 17.98 10.84
N LEU A 92 -5.02 17.85 11.52
CA LEU A 92 -3.82 18.64 11.23
C LEU A 92 -3.25 18.29 9.86
N ASP A 93 -3.16 17.00 9.53
CA ASP A 93 -2.66 16.55 8.23
C ASP A 93 -3.49 17.11 7.07
N GLY A 94 -4.82 17.03 7.18
CA GLY A 94 -5.75 17.59 6.21
C GLY A 94 -5.62 19.11 6.09
N ARG A 95 -5.48 19.82 7.22
CA ARG A 95 -5.26 21.27 7.25
C ARG A 95 -3.97 21.66 6.54
N VAL A 96 -2.84 21.01 6.87
CA VAL A 96 -1.54 21.27 6.23
C VAL A 96 -1.62 20.98 4.73
N ALA A 97 -2.18 19.84 4.33
CA ALA A 97 -2.35 19.51 2.92
C ALA A 97 -3.21 20.56 2.19
N ASN A 98 -4.30 21.03 2.79
CA ASN A 98 -5.15 22.06 2.20
C ASN A 98 -4.45 23.42 2.08
N ILE A 99 -3.59 23.80 3.04
CA ILE A 99 -2.73 24.99 2.92
C ILE A 99 -1.82 24.85 1.69
N LEU A 100 -1.13 23.72 1.54
CA LEU A 100 -0.31 23.48 0.33
C LEU A 100 -1.14 23.51 -0.96
N LYS A 101 -2.41 23.08 -0.89
CA LYS A 101 -3.32 23.09 -2.04
C LYS A 101 -3.60 24.51 -2.51
N VAL A 102 -4.03 25.38 -1.60
CA VAL A 102 -4.37 26.77 -1.93
C VAL A 102 -3.14 27.61 -2.30
N SER A 103 -1.97 27.24 -1.78
CA SER A 103 -0.69 27.82 -2.18
C SER A 103 -0.11 27.25 -3.48
N GLY A 104 -0.85 26.40 -4.21
CA GLY A 104 -0.42 25.84 -5.49
C GLY A 104 0.76 24.86 -5.41
N LYS A 105 1.05 24.31 -4.22
CA LYS A 105 2.18 23.41 -3.96
C LYS A 105 1.86 21.92 -4.10
N TRP A 106 0.62 21.57 -4.44
CA TRP A 106 0.30 20.19 -4.82
C TRP A 106 0.93 19.85 -6.15
N VAL A 107 1.47 18.65 -6.26
CA VAL A 107 2.06 18.10 -7.48
C VAL A 107 1.23 16.92 -7.96
N ASN A 108 1.39 16.55 -9.24
CA ASN A 108 0.58 15.51 -9.88
C ASN A 108 -0.93 15.73 -9.63
N THR A 109 -1.45 16.95 -9.83
CA THR A 109 -2.83 17.30 -9.44
C THR A 109 -3.93 16.63 -10.27
N ILE A 110 -3.58 16.08 -11.43
CA ILE A 110 -4.52 15.37 -12.31
C ILE A 110 -4.54 13.89 -11.91
N LYS A 111 -5.70 13.42 -11.41
CA LYS A 111 -5.90 11.99 -11.13
C LYS A 111 -5.71 11.17 -12.40
N GLN A 112 -4.90 10.13 -12.32
CA GLN A 112 -4.63 9.21 -13.43
C GLN A 112 -4.47 7.76 -12.96
N ILE A 113 -4.61 6.83 -13.90
CA ILE A 113 -4.31 5.39 -13.74
C ILE A 113 -2.82 5.17 -14.01
N GLY A 114 -2.21 4.20 -13.33
CA GLY A 114 -0.81 3.81 -13.56
C GLY A 114 0.22 4.60 -12.74
N CYS A 115 1.45 4.64 -13.24
CA CYS A 115 2.57 5.31 -12.59
C CYS A 115 2.42 6.85 -12.58
N LEU A 116 3.12 7.50 -11.67
CA LEU A 116 3.15 8.96 -11.54
C LEU A 116 4.57 9.49 -11.82
N PRO A 117 4.72 10.61 -12.54
CA PRO A 117 6.02 11.25 -12.72
C PRO A 117 6.69 11.58 -11.38
N GLY A 118 7.99 11.31 -11.27
CA GLY A 118 8.79 11.62 -10.08
C GLY A 118 8.53 10.75 -8.85
N ILE A 119 7.72 9.69 -8.97
CA ILE A 119 7.44 8.75 -7.88
C ILE A 119 7.95 7.36 -8.25
N LYS A 120 8.69 6.74 -7.33
CA LYS A 120 9.22 5.38 -7.50
C LYS A 120 8.72 4.43 -6.43
N ILE A 121 8.67 3.14 -6.76
CA ILE A 121 8.43 2.06 -5.80
C ILE A 121 9.43 2.18 -4.65
N GLY A 122 8.93 2.00 -3.42
CA GLY A 122 9.70 2.17 -2.20
C GLY A 122 9.73 3.61 -1.67
N ASP A 123 9.17 4.60 -2.37
CA ASP A 123 9.00 5.94 -1.80
C ASP A 123 8.13 5.88 -0.52
N GLU A 124 8.62 6.54 0.53
CA GLU A 124 8.04 6.52 1.87
C GLU A 124 7.40 7.85 2.24
N TYR A 125 6.28 7.78 2.95
CA TYR A 125 5.50 8.91 3.41
C TYR A 125 5.05 8.68 4.86
N HIS A 126 4.85 9.74 5.64
CA HIS A 126 4.50 9.62 7.07
C HIS A 126 3.03 9.87 7.35
N TRP A 127 2.36 10.63 6.48
CA TRP A 127 1.00 11.11 6.72
C TRP A 127 0.13 10.95 5.48
N ARG A 128 -1.18 10.76 5.67
CA ARG A 128 -2.16 10.72 4.56
C ARG A 128 -2.15 12.02 3.74
N GLY A 129 -1.83 13.14 4.39
CA GLY A 129 -1.67 14.43 3.72
C GLY A 129 -0.52 14.46 2.71
N GLU A 130 0.59 13.77 2.99
CA GLU A 130 1.71 13.67 2.04
C GLU A 130 1.30 12.92 0.77
N LEU A 131 0.56 11.80 0.91
CA LEU A 131 0.02 11.05 -0.23
C LEU A 131 -0.88 11.89 -1.14
N CYS A 132 -1.67 12.80 -0.55
CA CYS A 132 -2.52 13.73 -1.29
C CYS A 132 -1.72 14.81 -2.00
N VAL A 133 -0.74 15.42 -1.30
CA VAL A 133 0.12 16.48 -1.84
C VAL A 133 0.93 16.01 -3.04
N VAL A 134 1.40 14.76 -3.03
CA VAL A 134 2.19 14.18 -4.14
C VAL A 134 1.34 13.54 -5.24
N GLY A 135 0.02 13.46 -5.05
CA GLY A 135 -0.92 12.89 -6.02
C GLY A 135 -0.99 11.36 -6.06
N LEU A 136 -0.39 10.64 -5.10
CA LEU A 136 -0.48 9.18 -5.02
C LEU A 136 -1.91 8.72 -4.72
N HIS A 137 -2.59 9.44 -3.83
CA HIS A 137 -3.94 9.12 -3.35
C HIS A 137 -4.60 10.39 -2.83
N TYR A 138 -5.78 10.77 -3.33
CA TYR A 138 -6.36 12.11 -3.11
C TYR A 138 -7.41 12.16 -2.01
N ASN A 139 -7.58 11.08 -1.24
CA ASN A 139 -8.50 11.03 -0.11
C ASN A 139 -7.74 10.90 1.21
N PHE A 140 -8.07 11.74 2.19
CA PHE A 140 -7.41 11.68 3.51
C PHE A 140 -7.86 10.46 4.33
N GLN A 141 -9.07 9.96 4.11
CA GLN A 141 -9.72 8.94 4.95
C GLN A 141 -9.92 7.60 4.23
N ARG A 142 -10.52 7.65 3.04
CA ARG A 142 -10.97 6.46 2.29
C ARG A 142 -9.80 5.57 1.91
N GLY A 143 -10.04 4.27 1.83
CA GLY A 143 -9.03 3.30 1.43
C GLY A 143 -8.80 3.30 -0.08
N ILE A 144 -9.86 3.51 -0.85
CA ILE A 144 -9.89 3.43 -2.31
C ILE A 144 -10.10 4.83 -2.88
N ASP A 145 -9.20 5.23 -3.77
CA ASP A 145 -9.39 6.41 -4.61
C ASP A 145 -9.67 5.99 -6.05
N TYR A 146 -10.53 6.74 -6.72
CA TYR A 146 -11.02 6.42 -8.04
C TYR A 146 -11.34 7.66 -8.87
N ILE A 147 -11.44 7.46 -10.18
CA ILE A 147 -11.91 8.45 -11.15
C ILE A 147 -13.23 8.00 -11.74
N SER A 148 -14.11 8.96 -12.02
CA SER A 148 -15.33 8.76 -12.80
C SER A 148 -15.13 9.46 -14.14
N SER A 149 -15.12 8.70 -15.23
CA SER A 149 -15.04 9.28 -16.58
C SER A 149 -16.41 9.75 -17.06
N VAL A 150 -16.42 10.71 -17.99
CA VAL A 150 -17.65 11.23 -18.64
C VAL A 150 -18.45 10.11 -19.33
N LYS A 151 -17.81 9.01 -19.73
CA LYS A 151 -18.45 7.83 -20.33
C LYS A 151 -19.00 6.84 -19.30
N GLY A 152 -19.24 7.27 -18.06
CA GLY A 152 -19.78 6.46 -16.98
C GLY A 152 -18.85 5.37 -16.43
N LYS A 153 -17.57 5.34 -16.85
CA LYS A 153 -16.61 4.35 -16.34
C LYS A 153 -15.97 4.86 -15.06
N THR A 154 -16.19 4.14 -13.96
CA THR A 154 -15.54 4.37 -12.67
C THR A 154 -14.37 3.39 -12.53
N LEU A 155 -13.16 3.90 -12.30
CA LEU A 155 -11.94 3.08 -12.19
C LEU A 155 -11.15 3.48 -10.95
N ALA A 156 -10.74 2.49 -10.16
CA ALA A 156 -9.85 2.68 -9.04
C ALA A 156 -8.46 3.08 -9.53
N THR A 157 -7.91 4.13 -8.94
CA THR A 157 -6.58 4.65 -9.25
C THR A 157 -5.54 4.23 -8.23
N SER A 158 -5.91 4.18 -6.95
CA SER A 158 -5.02 3.75 -5.88
C SER A 158 -5.77 3.22 -4.67
N ILE A 159 -5.11 2.35 -3.91
CA ILE A 159 -5.56 1.90 -2.60
C ILE A 159 -4.51 2.19 -1.53
N VAL A 160 -4.98 2.49 -0.33
CA VAL A 160 -4.18 2.54 0.89
C VAL A 160 -4.59 1.35 1.75
N ASP A 161 -3.71 0.35 1.83
CA ASP A 161 -3.86 -0.75 2.76
C ASP A 161 -3.23 -0.37 4.10
N SER A 162 -4.08 -0.10 5.07
CA SER A 162 -3.64 0.22 6.43
C SER A 162 -3.48 -1.02 7.31
N CYS A 163 -3.60 -2.23 6.74
CA CYS A 163 -3.56 -3.53 7.39
C CYS A 163 -4.43 -3.56 8.66
N ARG A 164 -5.63 -2.96 8.60
CA ARG A 164 -6.58 -2.95 9.73
C ARG A 164 -7.05 -4.36 10.11
N TYR A 165 -6.78 -5.35 9.26
CA TYR A 165 -7.33 -6.70 9.35
C TYR A 165 -6.26 -7.80 9.51
N ASP A 166 -4.97 -7.52 9.25
CA ASP A 166 -3.90 -8.51 9.36
C ASP A 166 -2.95 -8.20 10.52
N ARG A 167 -2.89 -9.10 11.51
CA ARG A 167 -1.98 -9.02 12.68
C ARG A 167 -0.54 -9.43 12.36
N VAL A 168 -0.19 -9.64 11.10
CA VAL A 168 1.11 -10.21 10.71
C VAL A 168 2.15 -9.11 10.52
N ILE A 169 3.36 -9.34 11.06
CA ILE A 169 4.54 -8.51 10.85
C ILE A 169 4.76 -8.34 9.35
N ILE A 170 4.58 -7.11 8.86
CA ILE A 170 4.70 -6.83 7.44
C ILE A 170 6.19 -6.81 7.09
N SER A 171 6.62 -7.77 6.27
CA SER A 171 7.94 -7.74 5.63
C SER A 171 8.09 -6.44 4.82
N ARG A 172 9.26 -5.80 4.86
CA ARG A 172 9.54 -4.60 4.04
C ARG A 172 9.64 -4.90 2.54
N VAL A 173 9.57 -6.17 2.15
CA VAL A 173 9.54 -6.61 0.76
C VAL A 173 8.11 -6.46 0.23
N PRO A 174 7.90 -5.83 -0.93
CA PRO A 174 6.58 -5.73 -1.53
C PRO A 174 5.94 -7.12 -1.67
N CYS A 175 4.69 -7.26 -1.23
CA CYS A 175 4.04 -8.55 -1.31
C CYS A 175 3.46 -8.74 -2.72
N PRO A 176 3.90 -9.75 -3.49
CA PRO A 176 3.46 -9.93 -4.89
C PRO A 176 1.97 -10.27 -4.99
N HIS A 177 1.36 -10.78 -3.91
CA HIS A 177 -0.06 -11.09 -3.83
C HIS A 177 -0.69 -10.36 -2.65
N LEU A 178 -1.82 -9.70 -2.87
CA LEU A 178 -2.55 -8.95 -1.86
C LEU A 178 -4.04 -9.30 -1.91
N ILE A 179 -4.63 -9.54 -0.74
CA ILE A 179 -6.09 -9.56 -0.58
C ILE A 179 -6.48 -8.25 0.11
N TYR A 180 -7.27 -7.44 -0.57
CA TYR A 180 -7.75 -6.16 -0.06
C TYR A 180 -9.25 -6.22 0.24
N THR A 181 -9.64 -5.79 1.43
CA THR A 181 -11.07 -5.72 1.81
C THR A 181 -11.69 -4.43 1.31
N GLY A 182 -12.88 -4.52 0.71
CA GLY A 182 -13.64 -3.39 0.18
C GLY A 182 -14.04 -2.36 1.24
N GLU A 183 -14.57 -1.24 0.77
CA GLU A 183 -15.07 -0.16 1.62
C GLU A 183 -16.49 -0.42 2.12
N GLY A 184 -16.76 -0.03 3.38
CA GLY A 184 -18.03 -0.20 4.06
C GLY A 184 -17.84 -0.96 5.37
N GLU A 185 -17.49 -0.24 6.43
CA GLU A 185 -17.29 -0.80 7.77
C GLU A 185 -18.65 -0.93 8.49
N ASN A 186 -18.79 -1.97 9.34
CA ASN A 186 -19.94 -2.21 10.23
C ASN A 186 -21.32 -2.30 9.53
N ARG A 187 -21.35 -2.73 8.26
CA ARG A 187 -22.57 -3.00 7.49
C ARG A 187 -22.26 -3.91 6.31
N ASP A 188 -23.32 -4.46 5.70
CA ASP A 188 -23.20 -5.14 4.41
C ASP A 188 -22.62 -4.21 3.35
N GLN A 189 -21.52 -4.64 2.75
CA GLN A 189 -20.87 -3.89 1.69
C GLN A 189 -21.67 -3.96 0.40
N MET A 190 -21.76 -2.81 -0.25
CA MET A 190 -22.37 -2.65 -1.55
C MET A 190 -21.30 -2.52 -2.63
N LEU A 191 -21.61 -3.02 -3.82
CA LEU A 191 -20.75 -2.92 -4.99
C LEU A 191 -20.93 -1.55 -5.67
N GLU A 192 -20.59 -0.51 -4.93
CA GLU A 192 -20.72 0.89 -5.33
C GLU A 192 -19.42 1.66 -5.06
N GLY A 193 -19.32 2.90 -5.54
CA GLY A 193 -18.16 3.77 -5.29
C GLY A 193 -16.82 3.07 -5.56
N GLY A 194 -15.97 2.99 -4.52
CA GLY A 194 -14.65 2.34 -4.60
C GLY A 194 -14.71 0.84 -4.91
N ASN A 195 -15.68 0.11 -4.36
CA ASN A 195 -15.83 -1.33 -4.61
C ASN A 195 -16.22 -1.59 -6.08
N LEU A 196 -17.15 -0.80 -6.62
CA LEU A 196 -17.49 -0.83 -8.04
C LEU A 196 -16.28 -0.49 -8.92
N ALA A 197 -15.50 0.53 -8.50
CA ALA A 197 -14.29 0.94 -9.21
C ALA A 197 -13.27 -0.21 -9.27
N MET A 198 -13.01 -0.91 -8.16
CA MET A 198 -12.12 -2.07 -8.10
C MET A 198 -12.59 -3.23 -8.98
N LYS A 199 -13.90 -3.53 -8.98
CA LYS A 199 -14.48 -4.53 -9.91
C LYS A 199 -14.25 -4.15 -11.36
N ASN A 200 -14.47 -2.88 -11.71
CA ASN A 200 -14.27 -2.39 -13.07
C ASN A 200 -12.81 -2.50 -13.52
N ASN A 201 -11.84 -2.35 -12.61
CA ASN A 201 -10.42 -2.54 -12.94
C ASN A 201 -10.10 -3.96 -13.45
N ILE A 202 -10.83 -4.99 -12.99
CA ILE A 202 -10.74 -6.36 -13.52
C ILE A 202 -11.17 -6.37 -14.99
N HIS A 203 -12.38 -5.86 -15.26
CA HIS A 203 -12.97 -5.87 -16.60
C HIS A 203 -12.14 -5.07 -17.61
N TYR A 204 -11.72 -3.86 -17.23
CA TYR A 204 -10.94 -2.98 -18.10
C TYR A 204 -9.43 -3.22 -18.07
N LYS A 205 -8.98 -4.21 -17.28
CA LYS A 205 -7.57 -4.59 -17.12
C LYS A 205 -6.68 -3.39 -16.81
N LYS A 206 -7.14 -2.54 -15.88
CA LYS A 206 -6.42 -1.32 -15.46
C LYS A 206 -5.75 -1.54 -14.10
N PRO A 207 -4.48 -1.14 -13.94
CA PRO A 207 -3.79 -1.33 -12.69
C PRO A 207 -4.27 -0.34 -11.62
N VAL A 208 -3.98 -0.69 -10.38
CA VAL A 208 -4.22 0.11 -9.18
C VAL A 208 -2.89 0.32 -8.48
N ARG A 209 -2.58 1.56 -8.08
CA ARG A 209 -1.42 1.83 -7.22
C ARG A 209 -1.68 1.32 -5.80
N VAL A 210 -0.74 0.59 -5.23
CA VAL A 210 -0.84 0.09 -3.85
C VAL A 210 0.10 0.88 -2.95
N ILE A 211 -0.45 1.43 -1.87
CA ILE A 211 0.27 2.08 -0.79
C ILE A 211 0.01 1.31 0.50
N ARG A 212 1.04 0.75 1.13
CA ARG A 212 0.89 0.00 2.39
C ARG A 212 1.37 0.79 3.59
N LYS A 213 0.65 0.67 4.69
CA LYS A 213 1.05 1.20 6.00
C LYS A 213 1.88 0.15 6.76
N TYR A 214 3.06 0.54 7.21
CA TYR A 214 3.93 -0.26 8.06
C TYR A 214 4.08 0.44 9.40
N ASN A 215 3.84 -0.30 10.48
CA ASN A 215 4.18 0.19 11.81
C ASN A 215 5.70 0.32 11.94
N SER A 216 6.14 1.36 12.65
CA SER A 216 7.55 1.56 12.98
C SER A 216 7.78 1.09 14.40
N ASP A 217 8.57 0.02 14.58
CA ASP A 217 8.90 -0.52 15.91
C ASP A 217 9.68 0.50 16.76
N ASN A 218 10.43 1.38 16.08
CA ASN A 218 11.11 2.49 16.72
C ASN A 218 10.20 3.72 16.68
N LYS A 219 9.95 4.34 17.84
CA LYS A 219 9.28 5.65 18.03
C LYS A 219 10.01 6.83 17.33
N ALA A 220 10.87 6.56 16.36
CA ALA A 220 11.70 7.53 15.64
C ALA A 220 10.86 8.56 14.85
N ASN A 221 9.63 8.20 14.46
CA ASN A 221 8.77 9.06 13.66
C ASN A 221 7.50 9.44 14.43
N ALA A 222 7.12 10.72 14.40
CA ALA A 222 5.96 11.27 15.13
C ALA A 222 4.61 10.59 14.77
N SER A 223 4.51 9.92 13.62
CA SER A 223 3.35 9.14 13.19
C SER A 223 3.30 7.73 13.79
N GLY A 224 4.43 7.15 14.21
CA GLY A 224 4.53 5.74 14.63
C GLY A 224 4.39 4.72 13.49
N PHE A 225 4.23 5.18 12.25
CA PHE A 225 4.11 4.34 11.05
C PHE A 225 4.59 5.10 9.81
N LYS A 226 4.77 4.37 8.71
CA LYS A 226 5.02 4.92 7.37
C LYS A 226 4.10 4.29 6.33
N PHE A 227 3.80 5.04 5.28
CA PHE A 227 3.17 4.56 4.07
C PHE A 227 4.25 4.36 3.01
N VAL A 228 4.29 3.21 2.36
CA VAL A 228 5.25 2.91 1.29
C VAL A 228 4.48 2.62 0.02
N TYR A 229 4.87 3.25 -1.08
CA TYR A 229 4.33 2.92 -2.40
C TYR A 229 4.95 1.60 -2.90
N GLU A 230 4.16 0.54 -2.99
CA GLU A 230 4.63 -0.78 -3.43
C GLU A 230 4.59 -0.96 -4.96
N GLY A 231 3.90 -0.09 -5.69
CA GLY A 231 3.82 -0.16 -7.14
C GLY A 231 2.40 -0.38 -7.68
N LEU A 232 2.34 -0.86 -8.91
CA LEU A 232 1.13 -1.17 -9.66
C LEU A 232 0.77 -2.64 -9.51
N TYR A 233 -0.51 -2.86 -9.26
CA TYR A 233 -1.11 -4.18 -9.14
C TYR A 233 -2.28 -4.32 -10.10
N ARG A 234 -2.48 -5.53 -10.62
CA ARG A 234 -3.70 -5.92 -11.34
C ARG A 234 -4.69 -6.52 -10.36
N VAL A 235 -5.92 -6.03 -10.36
CA VAL A 235 -7.03 -6.71 -9.68
C VAL A 235 -7.42 -7.91 -10.53
N THR A 236 -7.33 -9.12 -9.96
CA THR A 236 -7.51 -10.38 -10.71
C THR A 236 -8.89 -10.97 -10.54
N ARG A 237 -9.42 -10.95 -9.32
CA ARG A 237 -10.79 -11.36 -9.00
C ARG A 237 -11.31 -10.65 -7.78
N PHE A 238 -12.61 -10.79 -7.54
CA PHE A 238 -13.23 -10.37 -6.29
C PHE A 238 -14.22 -11.44 -5.84
N ASP A 239 -14.30 -11.62 -4.53
CA ASP A 239 -15.17 -12.58 -3.87
C ASP A 239 -16.01 -11.82 -2.83
N LYS A 240 -17.18 -12.38 -2.46
CA LYS A 240 -18.02 -11.84 -1.39
C LYS A 240 -18.01 -12.85 -0.24
N GLU A 241 -17.59 -12.40 0.93
CA GLU A 241 -17.44 -13.22 2.13
C GLU A 241 -18.27 -12.64 3.28
N ILE A 242 -18.49 -13.41 4.35
CA ILE A 242 -19.06 -12.90 5.59
C ILE A 242 -17.94 -12.72 6.61
N GLU A 243 -17.75 -11.52 7.10
CA GLU A 243 -16.77 -11.19 8.15
C GLU A 243 -17.47 -10.39 9.25
N SER A 244 -17.33 -10.84 10.50
CA SER A 244 -17.99 -10.23 11.67
C SER A 244 -19.51 -10.03 11.51
N GLY A 245 -20.18 -10.95 10.82
CA GLY A 245 -21.63 -10.92 10.59
C GLY A 245 -22.09 -10.03 9.43
N PHE A 246 -21.17 -9.35 8.74
CA PHE A 246 -21.48 -8.52 7.58
C PHE A 246 -20.87 -9.09 6.31
N SER A 247 -21.55 -8.88 5.20
CA SER A 247 -21.00 -9.25 3.90
C SER A 247 -19.96 -8.23 3.42
N VAL A 248 -18.78 -8.71 3.08
CA VAL A 248 -17.61 -7.91 2.68
C VAL A 248 -17.10 -8.37 1.33
N TYR A 249 -16.59 -7.44 0.52
CA TYR A 249 -15.90 -7.78 -0.72
C TYR A 249 -14.40 -7.97 -0.47
N LYS A 250 -13.83 -9.07 -0.95
CA LYS A 250 -12.39 -9.32 -0.98
C LYS A 250 -11.89 -9.20 -2.40
N PHE A 251 -10.94 -8.32 -2.64
CA PHE A 251 -10.30 -8.12 -3.94
C PHE A 251 -8.93 -8.75 -3.93
N GLN A 252 -8.64 -9.57 -4.94
CA GLN A 252 -7.32 -10.16 -5.10
C GLN A 252 -6.50 -9.33 -6.08
N LEU A 253 -5.27 -9.02 -5.70
CA LEU A 253 -4.36 -8.19 -6.45
C LEU A 253 -3.01 -8.88 -6.62
N ASP A 254 -2.51 -8.89 -7.85
CA ASP A 254 -1.17 -9.36 -8.17
C ASP A 254 -0.31 -8.18 -8.61
N MET A 255 0.91 -8.09 -8.07
CA MET A 255 1.88 -7.08 -8.48
C MET A 255 2.21 -7.29 -9.96
N LEU A 256 2.27 -6.19 -10.72
CA LEU A 256 2.73 -6.25 -12.10
C LEU A 256 4.23 -6.52 -12.18
N GLU A 257 4.69 -7.12 -13.27
CA GLU A 257 6.12 -7.30 -13.53
C GLU A 257 6.86 -5.96 -13.67
N ASP A 258 8.15 -5.94 -13.39
CA ASP A 258 8.98 -4.72 -13.35
C ASP A 258 8.85 -3.87 -14.61
N HIS A 259 8.90 -4.49 -15.79
CA HIS A 259 8.75 -3.81 -17.08
C HIS A 259 7.39 -3.11 -17.26
N GLN A 260 6.38 -3.49 -16.48
CA GLN A 260 5.03 -2.93 -16.54
C GLN A 260 4.79 -1.83 -15.49
N GLN A 261 5.67 -1.71 -14.47
CA GLN A 261 5.50 -0.78 -13.36
C GLN A 261 5.53 0.70 -13.80
N TYR A 262 6.30 1.02 -14.85
CA TYR A 262 6.44 2.38 -15.38
C TYR A 262 6.01 2.50 -16.85
N ASP A 263 5.27 1.52 -17.35
CA ASP A 263 4.84 1.48 -18.75
C ASP A 263 3.97 2.69 -19.12
N SER A 264 4.38 3.39 -20.18
CA SER A 264 3.69 4.56 -20.70
C SER A 264 2.26 4.26 -21.18
N LYS A 265 1.92 3.00 -21.48
CA LYS A 265 0.56 2.60 -21.89
C LYS A 265 -0.50 2.88 -20.83
N TRP A 266 -0.10 3.01 -19.57
CA TRP A 266 -1.03 3.36 -18.50
C TRP A 266 -1.43 4.83 -18.51
N LYS A 267 -0.60 5.71 -19.08
CA LYS A 267 -0.89 7.14 -19.20
C LYS A 267 -2.13 7.30 -20.10
N GLN A 268 -3.22 7.76 -19.51
CA GLN A 268 -4.41 8.12 -20.28
C GLN A 268 -4.05 9.33 -21.16
N LYS A 269 -4.23 9.22 -22.50
CA LYS A 269 -4.07 10.38 -23.39
C LYS A 269 -4.95 11.52 -22.85
N ARG A 270 -4.38 12.72 -22.68
CA ARG A 270 -5.11 13.91 -22.22
C ARG A 270 -6.40 14.01 -23.03
N ILE A 271 -7.55 13.85 -22.38
CA ILE A 271 -8.81 14.21 -23.01
C ILE A 271 -8.75 15.73 -23.11
N ARG A 272 -8.49 16.25 -24.32
CA ARG A 272 -8.72 17.66 -24.62
C ARG A 272 -10.18 17.93 -24.29
N ARG A 273 -10.43 18.77 -23.29
CA ARG A 273 -11.75 19.35 -23.11
C ARG A 273 -11.97 20.22 -24.35
N HIS A 274 -12.90 19.80 -25.21
CA HIS A 274 -13.48 20.68 -26.22
C HIS A 274 -14.40 21.68 -25.53
#